data_AF-A0A8S9ZCJ6-F1
#
_entry.id   AF-A0A8S9ZCJ6-F1
#
_cell.length_a   1.000
_cell.length_b   1.000
_cell.length_c   1.000
_cell.angle_alpha   90.00
_cell.angle_beta   90.00
_cell.angle_gamma   90.00
#
_symmetry.space_group_name_H-M   'P 1'
#
loop_
_entity.id
_entity.type
_entity.pdbx_description
1 polymer ?
#
loop_
_entity_poly.entity_id
_entity_poly.type
_entity_poly.pdbx_seq_one_letter_code
_entity_poly.pdbx_strand_id
1 'polypeptide(L)'
;MIFIVMDRKSVLALTGVFVKDSSCWSIYSQFTQQSQQEFSRERLELTLRKLMGYCPASLLVNEVAIRYGAQPWFIEFRRTVENLLGPVNQSMLPLSLTTEEQARRLSRLATSGDLLSRAHIGWHAFV
;
A
#
# COMPACT_ATOMS: atom_id res chain seq x y z
N MET A 1 -16.53 -6.46 25.51
CA MET A 1 -15.78 -5.92 24.36
C MET A 1 -15.88 -6.94 23.24
N ILE A 2 -16.71 -6.70 22.23
CA ILE A 2 -16.92 -7.64 21.12
C ILE A 2 -15.90 -7.30 20.04
N PHE A 3 -14.90 -8.15 19.86
CA PHE A 3 -14.05 -8.10 18.67
C PHE A 3 -14.79 -8.77 17.53
N ILE A 4 -15.32 -7.99 16.60
CA ILE A 4 -15.79 -8.54 15.32
C ILE A 4 -14.55 -8.91 14.53
N VAL A 5 -14.19 -10.20 14.54
CA VAL A 5 -13.19 -10.74 13.62
C VAL A 5 -13.85 -10.83 12.26
N MET A 6 -13.64 -9.82 11.42
CA MET A 6 -14.12 -9.84 10.04
C MET A 6 -13.26 -10.78 9.21
N ASP A 7 -13.89 -11.72 8.50
CA ASP A 7 -13.20 -12.58 7.55
C ASP A 7 -12.80 -11.80 6.29
N ARG A 8 -11.85 -12.34 5.51
CA ARG A 8 -11.31 -11.68 4.30
C ARG A 8 -12.39 -11.32 3.28
N LYS A 9 -13.43 -12.15 3.12
CA LYS A 9 -14.51 -11.88 2.15
C LYS A 9 -15.36 -10.70 2.61
N SER A 10 -15.65 -10.63 3.91
CA SER A 10 -16.39 -9.50 4.48
C SER A 10 -15.64 -8.18 4.34
N VAL A 11 -14.32 -8.17 4.58
CA VAL A 11 -13.48 -6.97 4.36
C VAL A 11 -13.52 -6.54 2.89
N LEU A 12 -13.31 -7.48 1.95
CA LEU A 12 -13.35 -7.18 0.52
C LEU A 12 -14.72 -6.70 0.04
N ALA A 13 -15.81 -7.26 0.57
CA ALA A 13 -17.16 -6.84 0.25
C ALA A 13 -17.42 -5.38 0.69
N LEU A 14 -17.06 -5.03 1.93
CA LEU A 14 -17.20 -3.66 2.44
C LEU A 14 -16.31 -2.68 1.69
N THR A 15 -15.05 -3.04 1.42
CA THR A 15 -14.18 -2.21 0.58
C THR A 15 -14.79 -2.04 -0.81
N GLY A 16 -15.40 -3.08 -1.38
CA GLY A 16 -16.07 -3.06 -2.67
C GLY A 16 -17.24 -2.08 -2.74
N VAL A 17 -18.03 -1.99 -1.68
CA VAL A 17 -19.10 -0.99 -1.55
C VAL A 17 -18.50 0.42 -1.51
N PHE A 18 -17.50 0.63 -0.64
CA PHE A 18 -16.90 1.95 -0.42
C PHE A 18 -16.20 2.51 -1.68
N VAL A 19 -15.38 1.71 -2.37
CA VAL A 19 -14.62 2.21 -3.54
C VAL A 19 -15.48 2.49 -4.76
N LYS A 20 -16.68 1.87 -4.83
CA LYS A 20 -17.65 2.10 -5.90
C LYS A 20 -18.55 3.31 -5.62
N ASP A 21 -18.52 3.86 -4.41
CA ASP A 21 -19.25 5.08 -4.07
C ASP A 21 -18.68 6.27 -4.86
N SER A 22 -19.57 6.99 -5.57
CA SER A 22 -19.20 8.10 -6.43
C SER A 22 -18.64 9.30 -5.66
N SER A 23 -19.00 9.45 -4.38
CA SER A 23 -18.50 10.52 -3.52
C SER A 23 -16.99 10.36 -3.28
N CYS A 24 -16.52 9.14 -3.03
CA CYS A 24 -15.11 8.83 -2.85
C CYS A 24 -14.31 9.08 -4.14
N TRP A 25 -14.88 8.72 -5.28
CA TRP A 25 -14.24 8.92 -6.58
C TRP A 25 -14.07 10.41 -6.91
N SER A 26 -15.08 11.24 -6.67
CA SER A 26 -15.06 12.67 -7.01
C SER A 26 -13.90 13.45 -6.38
N ILE A 27 -13.46 13.04 -5.17
CA ILE A 27 -12.31 13.63 -4.50
C ILE A 27 -11.02 13.11 -5.13
N TYR A 28 -10.94 11.81 -5.36
CA TYR A 28 -9.71 11.16 -5.81
C TYR A 28 -9.37 11.44 -7.27
N SER A 29 -10.38 11.63 -8.13
CA SER A 29 -10.21 11.90 -9.56
C SER A 29 -9.41 13.17 -9.85
N GLN A 30 -9.30 14.08 -8.88
CA GLN A 30 -8.47 15.28 -8.99
C GLN A 30 -6.97 14.98 -8.89
N PHE A 31 -6.58 13.81 -8.36
CA PHE A 31 -5.19 13.46 -8.04
C PHE A 31 -4.64 12.32 -8.89
N THR A 32 -5.40 11.82 -9.85
CA THR A 32 -5.01 10.71 -10.73
C THR A 32 -5.57 10.90 -12.13
N GLN A 33 -4.91 10.33 -13.14
CA GLN A 33 -5.42 10.26 -14.52
C GLN A 33 -6.18 8.96 -14.81
N GLN A 34 -6.35 8.09 -13.81
CA GLN A 34 -7.05 6.81 -13.95
C GLN A 34 -8.56 7.01 -14.13
N SER A 35 -9.25 6.04 -14.72
CA SER A 35 -10.71 5.97 -14.66
C SER A 35 -11.21 5.46 -13.29
N GLN A 36 -12.48 5.73 -12.95
CA GLN A 36 -13.09 5.21 -11.71
C GLN A 36 -13.05 3.68 -11.64
N GLN A 37 -13.25 3.03 -12.78
CA GLN A 37 -13.27 1.58 -12.88
C GLN A 37 -11.88 0.98 -12.60
N GLU A 38 -10.83 1.57 -13.18
CA GLU A 38 -9.45 1.16 -12.93
C GLU A 38 -9.07 1.40 -11.47
N PHE A 39 -9.39 2.58 -10.94
CA PHE A 39 -9.15 2.90 -9.53
C PHE A 39 -9.81 1.87 -8.60
N SER A 40 -11.11 1.62 -8.79
CA SER A 40 -11.87 0.67 -7.96
C SER A 40 -11.28 -0.74 -8.02
N ARG A 41 -10.94 -1.21 -9.23
CA ARG A 41 -10.34 -2.52 -9.46
C ARG A 41 -9.00 -2.64 -8.73
N GLU A 42 -8.12 -1.67 -8.90
CA GLU A 42 -6.79 -1.67 -8.27
C GLU A 42 -6.84 -1.55 -6.75
N ARG A 43 -7.78 -0.77 -6.20
CA ARG A 43 -7.97 -0.68 -4.74
C ARG A 43 -8.41 -2.02 -4.14
N LEU A 44 -9.32 -2.74 -4.82
CA LEU A 44 -9.76 -4.06 -4.39
C LEU A 44 -8.64 -5.09 -4.51
N GLU A 45 -7.92 -5.07 -5.63
CA GLU A 45 -6.78 -5.95 -5.85
C GLU A 45 -5.66 -5.72 -4.82
N LEU A 46 -5.34 -4.47 -4.51
CA LEU A 46 -4.39 -4.11 -3.46
C LEU A 46 -4.84 -4.62 -2.08
N THR A 47 -6.13 -4.47 -1.76
CA THR A 47 -6.71 -4.95 -0.50
C THR A 47 -6.61 -6.47 -0.40
N LEU A 48 -6.95 -7.18 -1.48
CA LEU A 48 -6.80 -8.63 -1.55
C LEU A 48 -5.35 -9.05 -1.34
N ARG A 49 -4.39 -8.41 -2.02
CA ARG A 49 -2.96 -8.71 -1.87
C ARG A 49 -2.47 -8.46 -0.42
N LYS A 50 -2.90 -7.38 0.23
CA LYS A 50 -2.63 -7.11 1.66
C LYS A 50 -3.10 -8.27 2.55
N LEU A 51 -4.34 -8.73 2.33
CA LEU A 51 -4.96 -9.84 3.09
C LEU A 51 -4.34 -11.22 2.77
N MET A 52 -3.75 -11.37 1.59
CA MET A 52 -3.12 -12.62 1.12
C MET A 52 -1.65 -12.77 1.54
N GLY A 53 -1.12 -11.90 2.42
CA GLY A 53 0.25 -12.07 2.89
C GLY A 53 1.33 -11.44 2.00
N TYR A 54 0.98 -10.58 1.03
CA TYR A 54 1.99 -9.96 0.17
C TYR A 54 2.95 -9.06 0.97
N CYS A 55 4.19 -8.97 0.49
CA CYS A 55 5.24 -8.16 1.11
C CYS A 55 4.86 -6.67 1.17
N PRO A 56 4.91 -6.03 2.35
CA PRO A 56 4.61 -4.60 2.50
C PRO A 56 5.45 -3.68 1.61
N ALA A 57 6.74 -3.97 1.42
CA ALA A 57 7.61 -3.20 0.53
C ALA A 57 7.10 -3.19 -0.92
N SER A 58 6.76 -4.37 -1.44
CA SER A 58 6.26 -4.51 -2.81
C SER A 58 4.93 -3.78 -2.99
N LEU A 59 4.03 -3.89 -2.01
CA LEU A 59 2.74 -3.20 -2.05
C LEU A 59 2.92 -1.69 -2.04
N LEU A 60 3.79 -1.16 -1.18
CA LEU A 60 4.10 0.26 -1.08
C LEU A 60 4.72 0.81 -2.38
N VAL A 61 5.74 0.12 -2.91
CA VAL A 61 6.40 0.54 -4.15
C VAL A 61 5.43 0.54 -5.33
N ASN A 62 4.63 -0.51 -5.48
CA ASN A 62 3.61 -0.59 -6.55
C ASN A 62 2.55 0.51 -6.40
N GLU A 63 2.13 0.81 -5.17
CA GLU A 63 1.13 1.84 -4.92
C GLU A 63 1.64 3.25 -5.24
N VAL A 64 2.89 3.56 -4.89
CA VAL A 64 3.54 4.83 -5.24
C VAL A 64 3.81 4.91 -6.75
N ALA A 65 4.17 3.80 -7.40
CA ALA A 65 4.43 3.74 -8.83
C ALA A 65 3.24 4.19 -9.68
N ILE A 66 2.01 3.88 -9.25
CA ILE A 66 0.78 4.25 -9.98
C ILE A 66 0.72 5.75 -10.26
N ARG A 67 1.12 6.59 -9.29
CA ARG A 67 1.06 8.05 -9.43
C ARG A 67 2.39 8.69 -9.78
N TYR A 68 3.47 8.12 -9.27
CA TYR A 68 4.78 8.75 -9.27
C TYR A 68 5.85 7.92 -9.99
N GLY A 69 5.49 6.83 -10.65
CA GLY A 69 6.44 5.93 -11.30
C GLY A 69 7.29 6.59 -12.39
N ALA A 70 6.75 7.63 -13.04
CA ALA A 70 7.49 8.43 -14.03
C ALA A 70 8.36 9.54 -13.40
N GLN A 71 8.28 9.77 -12.09
CA GLN A 71 9.03 10.82 -11.43
C GLN A 71 10.49 10.39 -11.21
N PRO A 72 11.49 11.26 -11.46
CA PRO A 72 12.90 10.90 -11.31
C PRO A 72 13.28 10.39 -9.92
N TRP A 73 12.65 10.93 -8.88
CA TRP A 73 12.91 10.54 -7.48
C TRP A 73 12.38 9.15 -7.12
N PHE A 74 11.46 8.58 -7.92
CA PHE A 74 10.82 7.30 -7.60
C PHE A 74 11.82 6.14 -7.55
N ILE A 75 12.86 6.17 -8.40
CA ILE A 75 13.92 5.15 -8.41
C ILE A 75 14.63 5.10 -7.06
N GLU A 76 14.94 6.27 -6.49
CA GLU A 76 15.61 6.36 -5.20
C GLU A 76 14.69 5.89 -4.06
N PHE A 77 13.42 6.31 -4.08
CA PHE A 77 12.41 5.83 -3.14
C PHE A 77 12.31 4.30 -3.12
N ARG A 78 12.21 3.69 -4.32
CA ARG A 78 12.15 2.24 -4.48
C ARG A 78 13.39 1.57 -3.88
N ARG A 79 14.58 2.09 -4.17
CA ARG A 79 15.85 1.58 -3.62
C ARG A 79 15.88 1.65 -2.09
N THR A 80 15.44 2.76 -1.49
CA THR A 80 15.36 2.90 -0.03
C THR A 80 14.47 1.81 0.57
N VAL A 81 13.29 1.57 -0.02
CA VAL A 81 12.34 0.55 0.47
C VAL A 81 12.89 -0.87 0.29
N GLU A 82 13.51 -1.17 -0.84
CA GLU A 82 14.14 -2.47 -1.13
C GLU A 82 15.31 -2.76 -0.18
N ASN A 83 16.12 -1.77 0.15
CA ASN A 83 17.23 -1.92 1.11
C ASN A 83 16.72 -2.23 2.54
N LEU A 84 15.58 -1.68 2.93
CA LEU A 84 15.01 -1.89 4.27
C LEU A 84 14.44 -3.30 4.45
N LEU A 85 13.69 -3.79 3.48
CA LEU A 85 12.90 -5.03 3.64
C LEU A 85 13.34 -6.19 2.75
N GLY A 86 14.40 -6.01 1.99
CA GLY A 86 14.87 -6.95 0.98
C GLY A 86 14.22 -6.70 -0.39
N PRO A 87 14.68 -7.42 -1.42
CA PRO A 87 14.30 -7.16 -2.80
C PRO A 87 12.78 -7.26 -2.97
N VAL A 88 12.21 -6.27 -3.66
CA VAL A 88 10.85 -6.29 -4.21
C VAL A 88 10.89 -7.21 -5.44
N ASN A 89 11.24 -8.48 -5.24
CA ASN A 89 11.34 -9.42 -6.35
C ASN A 89 9.97 -9.61 -6.98
N GLN A 90 9.93 -9.42 -8.29
CA GLN A 90 8.83 -9.64 -9.23
C GLN A 90 8.50 -11.14 -9.42
N SER A 91 8.80 -11.97 -8.42
CA SER A 91 8.49 -13.40 -8.48
C SER A 91 6.97 -13.54 -8.53
N MET A 92 6.49 -14.12 -9.64
CA MET A 92 5.09 -14.44 -9.94
C MET A 92 4.41 -15.32 -8.88
N LEU A 93 5.14 -15.79 -7.87
CA LEU A 93 4.60 -16.51 -6.72
C LEU A 93 4.82 -15.68 -5.45
N PRO A 94 3.75 -15.11 -4.86
CA PRO A 94 3.87 -14.47 -3.56
C PRO A 94 4.21 -15.56 -2.53
N LEU A 95 5.40 -15.48 -1.95
CA LEU A 95 5.61 -16.07 -0.63
C LEU A 95 4.69 -15.29 0.31
N SER A 96 3.49 -15.83 0.53
CA SER A 96 2.54 -15.29 1.51
C SER A 96 3.25 -15.27 2.86
N LEU A 97 3.65 -14.07 3.29
CA LEU A 97 4.26 -13.86 4.59
C LEU A 97 3.25 -14.27 5.67
N THR A 98 3.77 -14.78 6.80
CA THR A 98 2.94 -14.95 7.98
C THR A 98 2.53 -13.59 8.53
N THR A 99 1.50 -13.56 9.36
CA THR A 99 1.03 -12.32 9.98
C THR A 99 2.12 -11.64 10.81
N GLU A 100 2.93 -12.41 11.53
CA GLU A 100 4.05 -11.92 12.33
C GLU A 100 5.12 -11.26 11.45
N GLU A 101 5.44 -11.88 10.31
CA GLU A 101 6.43 -11.35 9.39
C GLU A 101 5.92 -10.11 8.65
N GLN A 102 4.63 -10.06 8.29
CA GLN A 102 4.00 -8.84 7.77
C GLN A 102 4.08 -7.72 8.80
N ALA A 103 3.71 -7.97 10.05
CA ALA A 103 3.76 -6.99 11.12
C ALA A 103 5.18 -6.48 11.35
N ARG A 104 6.17 -7.38 11.43
CA ARG A 104 7.59 -7.02 11.59
C ARG A 104 8.09 -6.11 10.48
N ARG A 105 7.75 -6.42 9.22
CA ARG A 105 8.13 -5.59 8.07
C ARG A 105 7.42 -4.24 8.05
N LEU A 106 6.13 -4.21 8.41
CA LEU A 106 5.38 -2.96 8.55
C LEU A 106 6.00 -2.05 9.61
N SER A 107 6.36 -2.60 10.77
CA SER A 107 7.05 -1.84 11.83
C SER A 107 8.36 -1.25 11.33
N ARG A 108 9.19 -2.04 10.64
CA ARG A 108 10.47 -1.56 10.08
C ARG A 108 10.30 -0.44 9.05
N LEU A 109 9.23 -0.47 8.23
CA LEU A 109 8.92 0.63 7.31
C LEU A 109 8.50 1.88 8.07
N ALA A 110 7.57 1.73 9.02
CA ALA A 110 6.99 2.84 9.76
C ALA A 110 8.02 3.56 10.65
N THR A 111 9.06 2.85 11.11
CA THR A 111 10.10 3.41 11.99
C THR A 111 11.43 3.64 11.28
N SER A 112 11.47 3.60 9.93
CA SER A 112 12.71 3.82 9.19
C SER A 112 13.12 5.29 9.23
N GLY A 113 14.27 5.60 9.81
CA GLY A 113 14.83 6.96 9.80
C GLY A 113 15.06 7.52 8.40
N ASP A 114 15.43 6.67 7.44
CA ASP A 114 15.63 7.07 6.03
C ASP A 114 14.33 7.51 5.36
N LEU A 115 13.21 6.86 5.70
CA LEU A 115 11.89 7.24 5.18
C LEU A 115 11.31 8.43 5.95
N LEU A 116 11.42 8.43 7.28
CA LEU A 116 10.90 9.50 8.15
C LEU A 116 11.60 10.84 7.89
N SER A 117 12.90 10.83 7.62
CA SER A 117 13.65 12.06 7.26
C SER A 117 13.26 12.67 5.92
N ARG A 118 12.56 11.92 5.08
CA ARG A 118 12.05 12.37 3.78
C ARG A 118 10.55 12.58 3.78
N ALA A 119 9.89 12.39 4.93
CA ALA A 119 8.47 12.67 5.06
C ALA A 119 8.20 14.17 4.86
N HIS A 120 6.99 14.48 4.41
CA HIS A 120 6.55 15.87 4.30
C HIS A 120 6.71 16.57 5.66
N ILE A 121 7.20 17.80 5.69
CA ILE A 121 7.54 18.50 6.95
C ILE A 121 6.34 18.63 7.91
N GLY A 122 5.13 18.81 7.37
CA GLY A 122 3.88 18.85 8.15
C GLY A 122 3.43 17.49 8.70
N TRP A 123 4.14 16.40 8.41
CA TRP A 123 3.88 15.08 9.00
C TRP A 123 4.45 14.96 10.42
N HIS A 124 5.37 15.85 10.81
CA HIS A 124 5.99 15.85 12.14
C HIS A 124 6.61 14.49 12.52
N ALA A 125 7.33 13.87 11.58
CA ALA A 125 7.88 12.51 11.69
C ALA A 125 8.87 12.26 12.85
N PHE A 126 9.29 13.32 13.54
CA PHE A 126 10.32 13.32 14.60
C PHE A 126 9.78 13.73 15.97
N VAL A 127 8.45 13.85 16.10
CA VAL A 127 7.76 14.24 17.34
C VAL A 127 7.26 12.98 18.06
#